data_AF-A0A7W0U8J7-F1
#
_entry.id   AF-A0A7W0U8J7-F1
#
_cell.length_a   1.000
_cell.length_b   1.000
_cell.length_c   1.000
_cell.angle_alpha   90.00
_cell.angle_beta   90.00
_cell.angle_gamma   90.00
#
_symmetry.space_group_name_H-M   'P 1'
#
loop_
_entity.id
_entity.type
_entity.pdbx_description
1 polymer ?
#
loop_
_entity_poly.entity_id
_entity_poly.type
_entity_poly.pdbx_seq_one_letter_code
_entity_poly.pdbx_strand_id
1 'polypeptide(L)'
;MASQADAIEKSLLREIAKAGQALVLEIDAELRKPPSEGGTPVDTGHARANWVPSVGNPFTAEVDGNAAHENGVQALVRYRLEDGPLWLSNNVPYINWLDLATASAGFVEAAIARAQAAVQAQYDRLDIQVQTQGVGTFADVAGGFAASNLASAYSPFGGDT
;
A
#
# COMPACT_ATOMS: atom_id res chain seq x y z
N MET A 1 23.79 -32.47 -9.81
CA MET A 1 22.92 -32.55 -8.60
C MET A 1 22.95 -31.18 -7.96
N ALA A 2 21.80 -30.57 -7.69
CA ALA A 2 21.76 -29.30 -6.95
C ALA A 2 22.37 -29.55 -5.56
N SER A 3 23.23 -28.64 -5.11
CA SER A 3 23.88 -28.78 -3.80
C SER A 3 22.84 -28.64 -2.69
N GLN A 4 23.15 -29.15 -1.49
CA GLN A 4 22.32 -28.90 -0.32
C GLN A 4 22.15 -27.40 -0.06
N ALA A 5 23.18 -26.60 -0.36
CA ALA A 5 23.13 -25.14 -0.25
C ALA A 5 22.11 -24.53 -1.22
N ASP A 6 22.08 -24.97 -2.49
CA ASP A 6 21.14 -24.47 -3.50
C ASP A 6 19.68 -24.76 -3.10
N ALA A 7 19.43 -25.91 -2.46
CA ALA A 7 18.12 -26.28 -1.98
C ALA A 7 17.66 -25.41 -0.80
N ILE A 8 18.57 -25.10 0.13
CA ILE A 8 18.33 -24.21 1.27
C ILE A 8 18.05 -22.80 0.77
N GLU A 9 18.90 -22.27 -0.12
CA GLU A 9 18.73 -20.94 -0.70
C GLU A 9 17.34 -20.79 -1.36
N LYS A 10 16.97 -21.73 -2.24
CA LYS A 10 15.66 -21.71 -2.89
C LYS A 10 14.51 -21.81 -1.90
N SER A 11 14.70 -22.51 -0.78
CA SER A 11 13.69 -22.59 0.27
C SER A 11 13.52 -21.25 0.99
N LEU A 12 14.62 -20.62 1.38
CA LEU A 12 14.61 -19.32 2.05
C LEU A 12 14.00 -18.23 1.15
N LEU A 13 14.37 -18.19 -0.13
CA LEU A 13 13.80 -17.24 -1.09
C LEU A 13 12.29 -17.41 -1.25
N ARG A 14 11.78 -18.64 -1.28
CA ARG A 14 10.33 -18.90 -1.31
C ARG A 14 9.64 -18.47 -0.01
N GLU A 15 10.29 -18.64 1.13
CA GLU A 15 9.75 -18.25 2.43
C GLU A 15 9.66 -16.73 2.55
N ILE A 16 10.70 -16.00 2.14
CA ILE A 16 10.71 -14.53 2.07
C ILE A 16 9.61 -14.02 1.14
N ALA A 17 9.46 -14.62 -0.05
CA ALA A 17 8.41 -14.23 -1.00
C ALA A 17 7.00 -14.37 -0.38
N LYS A 18 6.74 -15.49 0.29
CA LYS A 18 5.46 -15.74 0.97
C LYS A 18 5.21 -14.79 2.13
N ALA A 19 6.24 -14.50 2.94
CA ALA A 19 6.12 -13.54 4.03
C ALA A 19 5.83 -12.12 3.51
N GLY A 20 6.46 -11.71 2.41
CA GLY A 20 6.18 -10.43 1.75
C GLY A 20 4.74 -10.35 1.22
N GLN A 21 4.25 -11.41 0.57
CA GLN A 21 2.85 -11.51 0.13
C GLN A 21 1.88 -11.41 1.32
N ALA A 22 2.12 -12.19 2.36
CA ALA A 22 1.29 -12.21 3.57
C ALA A 22 1.24 -10.83 4.23
N LEU A 23 2.39 -10.14 4.32
CA LEU A 23 2.45 -8.80 4.87
C LEU A 23 1.61 -7.79 4.10
N VAL A 24 1.72 -7.74 2.77
CA VAL A 24 0.94 -6.80 1.97
C VAL A 24 -0.55 -7.12 2.02
N LEU A 25 -0.93 -8.39 1.95
CA LEU A 25 -2.33 -8.81 2.05
C LEU A 25 -2.93 -8.51 3.42
N GLU A 26 -2.17 -8.66 4.49
CA GLU A 26 -2.63 -8.36 5.84
C GLU A 26 -2.76 -6.84 6.07
N ILE A 27 -1.82 -6.03 5.57
CA ILE A 27 -1.93 -4.56 5.61
C ILE A 27 -3.19 -4.11 4.84
N ASP A 28 -3.41 -4.67 3.65
CA ASP A 28 -4.61 -4.40 2.85
C ASP A 28 -5.89 -4.76 3.61
N ALA A 29 -5.94 -5.96 4.21
CA ALA A 29 -7.08 -6.40 5.00
C ALA A 29 -7.37 -5.44 6.17
N GLU A 30 -6.33 -5.01 6.90
CA GLU A 30 -6.44 -4.04 7.99
C GLU A 30 -6.96 -2.67 7.53
N LEU A 31 -6.47 -2.17 6.39
CA LEU A 31 -6.87 -0.87 5.85
C LEU A 31 -8.29 -0.88 5.28
N ARG A 32 -8.75 -2.02 4.74
CA ARG A 32 -10.07 -2.18 4.13
C ARG A 32 -11.20 -2.47 5.12
N LYS A 33 -10.89 -2.72 6.39
CA LYS A 33 -11.90 -2.81 7.47
C LYS A 33 -12.77 -1.55 7.55
N PRO A 34 -14.01 -1.66 8.09
CA PRO A 34 -14.82 -0.48 8.35
C PRO A 34 -14.16 0.43 9.41
N PRO A 35 -14.49 1.74 9.43
CA PRO A 35 -13.95 2.69 10.42
C PRO A 35 -14.16 2.24 11.86
N SER A 36 -15.31 1.59 12.14
CA SER A 36 -15.64 1.04 13.46
C SER A 36 -14.67 -0.03 13.96
N GLU A 37 -13.89 -0.64 13.07
CA GLU A 37 -12.89 -1.67 13.36
C GLU A 37 -11.45 -1.13 13.22
N GLY A 38 -11.28 0.18 13.06
CA GLY A 38 -9.98 0.82 12.95
C GLY A 38 -9.34 0.73 11.56
N GLY A 39 -10.13 0.42 10.52
CA GLY A 39 -9.72 0.55 9.12
C GLY A 39 -9.82 2.00 8.61
N THR A 40 -9.84 2.18 7.28
CA THR A 40 -9.84 3.52 6.67
C THR A 40 -11.03 4.35 7.17
N PRO A 41 -10.80 5.54 7.77
CA PRO A 41 -11.80 6.28 8.54
C PRO A 41 -12.73 7.14 7.66
N VAL A 42 -13.24 6.57 6.57
CA VAL A 42 -14.27 7.16 5.69
C VAL A 42 -15.34 6.13 5.43
N ASP A 43 -16.59 6.47 5.74
CA ASP A 43 -17.69 5.50 5.72
C ASP A 43 -18.30 5.25 4.34
N THR A 44 -18.03 6.13 3.36
CA THR A 44 -18.56 6.00 1.99
C THR A 44 -17.98 4.82 1.22
N GLY A 45 -16.94 4.16 1.74
CA GLY A 45 -16.30 2.99 1.12
C GLY A 45 -15.36 3.30 -0.04
N HIS A 46 -15.40 4.51 -0.60
CA HIS A 46 -14.56 4.90 -1.73
C HIS A 46 -13.05 4.87 -1.39
N ALA A 47 -12.63 5.49 -0.28
CA ALA A 47 -11.24 5.43 0.17
C ALA A 47 -10.79 3.99 0.48
N ARG A 48 -11.67 3.17 1.06
CA ARG A 48 -11.39 1.74 1.33
C ARG A 48 -11.16 0.95 0.04
N ALA A 49 -12.01 1.17 -0.97
CA ALA A 49 -11.92 0.48 -2.25
C ALA A 49 -10.61 0.78 -3.00
N ASN A 50 -10.04 1.97 -2.79
CA ASN A 50 -8.83 2.45 -3.45
C ASN A 50 -7.52 1.89 -2.90
N TRP A 51 -7.53 1.07 -1.84
CA TRP A 51 -6.36 0.27 -1.49
C TRP A 51 -6.17 -0.85 -2.53
N VAL A 52 -5.23 -0.63 -3.44
CA VAL A 52 -4.93 -1.51 -4.57
C VAL A 52 -3.51 -2.07 -4.43
N PRO A 53 -3.38 -3.39 -4.22
CA PRO A 53 -2.08 -4.04 -4.23
C PRO A 53 -1.51 -4.15 -5.66
N SER A 54 -0.19 -4.09 -5.81
CA SER A 54 0.48 -4.26 -7.12
C SER A 54 1.90 -4.81 -6.98
N VAL A 55 2.47 -5.29 -8.10
CA VAL A 55 3.81 -5.89 -8.18
C VAL A 55 4.66 -5.08 -9.16
N GLY A 56 5.93 -4.84 -8.79
CA GLY A 56 6.92 -4.12 -9.59
C GLY A 56 6.75 -2.60 -9.51
N ASN A 57 5.54 -2.09 -9.74
CA ASN A 57 5.23 -0.66 -9.76
C ASN A 57 4.00 -0.34 -8.90
N PRO A 58 3.91 0.87 -8.31
CA PRO A 58 2.70 1.29 -7.60
C PRO A 58 1.53 1.46 -8.57
N PHE A 59 0.32 1.21 -8.08
CA PHE A 59 -0.90 1.52 -8.80
C PHE A 59 -1.19 3.03 -8.68
N THR A 60 -1.41 3.73 -9.79
CA THR A 60 -1.44 5.21 -9.81
C THR A 60 -2.81 5.83 -10.10
N ALA A 61 -3.83 5.01 -10.38
CA ALA A 61 -5.17 5.49 -10.67
C ALA A 61 -6.07 5.46 -9.44
N GLU A 62 -7.05 6.36 -9.39
CA GLU A 62 -8.23 6.19 -8.54
C GLU A 62 -9.16 5.15 -9.18
N VAL A 63 -9.86 4.37 -8.35
CA VAL A 63 -10.74 3.29 -8.80
C VAL A 63 -12.15 3.43 -8.25
N ASP A 64 -13.10 3.03 -9.09
CA ASP A 64 -14.48 2.80 -8.71
C ASP A 64 -14.72 1.30 -8.55
N GLY A 65 -15.00 0.87 -7.33
CA GLY A 65 -15.25 -0.54 -7.00
C GLY A 65 -13.98 -1.38 -6.78
N ASN A 66 -14.10 -2.70 -6.90
CA ASN A 66 -13.10 -3.65 -6.42
C ASN A 66 -12.26 -4.33 -7.50
N ALA A 67 -12.55 -4.15 -8.79
CA ALA A 67 -11.90 -4.93 -9.85
C ALA A 67 -10.37 -4.77 -9.88
N ALA A 68 -9.87 -3.55 -9.69
CA ALA A 68 -8.43 -3.28 -9.63
C ALA A 68 -7.78 -3.95 -8.41
N HIS A 69 -8.43 -3.87 -7.25
CA HIS A 69 -8.01 -4.53 -6.03
C HIS A 69 -7.94 -6.06 -6.20
N GLU A 70 -9.00 -6.68 -6.75
CA GLU A 70 -9.04 -8.13 -7.01
C GLU A 70 -7.93 -8.58 -7.96
N ASN A 71 -7.66 -7.81 -9.02
CA ASN A 71 -6.53 -8.07 -9.93
C ASN A 71 -5.18 -7.96 -9.21
N GLY A 72 -5.04 -6.97 -8.32
CA GLY A 72 -3.85 -6.80 -7.47
C GLY A 72 -3.59 -8.01 -6.58
N VAL A 73 -4.62 -8.47 -5.86
CA VAL A 73 -4.54 -9.68 -5.02
C VAL A 73 -4.13 -10.90 -5.84
N GLN A 74 -4.69 -11.08 -7.03
CA GLN A 74 -4.30 -12.18 -7.93
C GLN A 74 -2.84 -12.09 -8.41
N ALA A 75 -2.32 -10.87 -8.61
CA ALA A 75 -0.92 -10.66 -8.94
C ALA A 75 0.00 -11.05 -7.77
N LEU A 76 -0.35 -10.69 -6.53
CA LEU A 76 0.39 -11.09 -5.33
C LEU A 76 0.42 -12.61 -5.12
N VAL A 77 -0.67 -13.33 -5.36
CA VAL A 77 -0.70 -14.79 -5.24
C VAL A 77 0.32 -15.47 -6.17
N ARG A 78 0.64 -14.85 -7.30
CA ARG A 78 1.60 -15.35 -8.29
C ARG A 78 3.01 -14.77 -8.14
N TYR A 79 3.21 -13.90 -7.15
CA TYR A 79 4.45 -13.14 -6.98
C TYR A 79 5.67 -14.04 -6.74
N ARG A 80 6.78 -13.64 -7.34
CA ARG A 80 8.13 -14.17 -7.11
C ARG A 80 9.08 -13.00 -6.86
N LEU A 81 10.16 -13.23 -6.13
CA LEU A 81 11.11 -12.17 -5.76
C LEU A 81 11.68 -11.42 -6.97
N GLU A 82 11.88 -12.12 -8.09
CA GLU A 82 12.36 -11.52 -9.34
C GLU A 82 11.35 -10.59 -10.02
N ASP A 83 10.07 -10.62 -9.65
CA ASP A 83 9.03 -9.76 -10.23
C ASP A 83 9.10 -8.32 -9.70
N GLY A 84 9.94 -8.06 -8.68
CA GLY A 84 10.23 -6.73 -8.14
C GLY A 84 9.60 -6.46 -6.77
N PRO A 85 9.51 -5.18 -6.35
CA PRO A 85 8.90 -4.82 -5.07
C PRO A 85 7.37 -5.03 -5.08
N LEU A 86 6.82 -5.33 -3.92
CA LEU A 86 5.38 -5.32 -3.69
C LEU A 86 4.93 -3.92 -3.25
N TRP A 87 3.75 -3.50 -3.72
CA TRP A 87 3.18 -2.20 -3.42
C TRP A 87 1.74 -2.35 -2.92
N LEU A 88 1.31 -1.39 -2.10
CA LEU A 88 -0.07 -1.15 -1.76
C LEU A 88 -0.30 0.36 -1.86
N SER A 89 -1.18 0.77 -2.78
CA SER A 89 -1.37 2.19 -3.12
C SER A 89 -2.81 2.61 -2.84
N ASN A 90 -3.00 3.88 -2.50
CA ASN A 90 -4.31 4.53 -2.45
C ASN A 90 -4.20 5.91 -3.09
N ASN A 91 -4.97 6.14 -4.14
CA ASN A 91 -4.85 7.35 -4.95
C ASN A 91 -6.00 8.34 -4.74
N VAL A 92 -6.83 8.17 -3.70
CA VAL A 92 -7.85 9.19 -3.41
C VAL A 92 -7.16 10.49 -2.96
N PRO A 93 -7.56 11.66 -3.46
CA PRO A 93 -6.83 12.92 -3.26
C PRO A 93 -6.61 13.33 -1.80
N TYR A 94 -7.45 12.84 -0.89
CA TYR A 94 -7.47 13.22 0.52
C TYR A 94 -6.83 12.18 1.46
N ILE A 95 -6.28 11.08 0.94
CA ILE A 95 -5.79 9.97 1.81
C ILE A 95 -4.68 10.44 2.75
N ASN A 96 -3.74 11.24 2.24
CA ASN A 96 -2.63 11.76 3.03
C ASN A 96 -3.13 12.76 4.09
N TRP A 97 -4.05 13.64 3.73
CA TRP A 97 -4.63 14.57 4.70
C TRP A 97 -5.36 13.81 5.82
N LEU A 98 -6.09 12.75 5.46
CA LEU A 98 -6.80 11.90 6.39
C LEU A 98 -5.86 11.27 7.42
N ASP A 99 -4.74 10.72 6.96
CA ASP A 99 -3.76 10.02 7.79
C ASP A 99 -2.85 10.95 8.61
N LEU A 100 -2.66 12.20 8.18
CA LEU A 100 -1.70 13.13 8.82
C LEU A 100 -2.34 14.18 9.72
N ALA A 101 -3.57 14.61 9.42
CA ALA A 101 -4.10 15.87 9.95
C ALA A 101 -5.50 15.77 10.57
N THR A 102 -6.05 14.56 10.69
CA THR A 102 -7.40 14.37 11.25
C THR A 102 -7.38 13.71 12.62
N ALA A 103 -8.54 13.64 13.27
CA ALA A 103 -8.70 12.88 14.52
C ALA A 103 -8.38 11.38 14.37
N SER A 104 -8.30 10.89 13.13
CA SER A 104 -7.98 9.51 12.79
C SER A 104 -6.57 9.38 12.21
N ALA A 105 -5.70 10.35 12.47
CA ALA A 105 -4.31 10.32 12.00
C ALA A 105 -3.55 9.09 12.51
N GLY A 106 -2.66 8.55 11.66
CA GLY A 106 -1.86 7.37 11.95
C GLY A 106 -2.59 6.04 11.75
N PHE A 107 -3.69 6.03 11.00
CA PHE A 107 -4.46 4.79 10.78
C PHE A 107 -3.69 3.84 9.85
N VAL A 108 -2.85 4.37 8.96
CA VAL A 108 -1.99 3.56 8.08
C VAL A 108 -0.91 2.87 8.90
N GLU A 109 -0.20 3.58 9.77
CA GLU A 109 0.81 2.99 10.66
C GLU A 109 0.18 1.99 11.64
N ALA A 110 -1.02 2.27 12.15
CA ALA A 110 -1.74 1.34 13.01
C ALA A 110 -2.08 0.03 12.27
N ALA A 111 -2.52 0.11 11.01
CA ALA A 111 -2.78 -1.05 10.16
C ALA A 111 -1.50 -1.85 9.89
N ILE A 112 -0.40 -1.16 9.57
CA ILE A 112 0.93 -1.78 9.38
C ILE A 112 1.38 -2.51 10.64
N ALA A 113 1.26 -1.90 11.82
CA ALA A 113 1.66 -2.52 13.08
C ALA A 113 0.85 -3.78 13.39
N ARG A 114 -0.47 -3.76 13.14
CA ARG A 114 -1.34 -4.93 13.32
C ARG A 114 -0.96 -6.05 12.34
N ALA A 115 -0.74 -5.71 11.08
CA ALA A 115 -0.34 -6.67 10.06
C ALA A 115 1.03 -7.28 10.33
N GLN A 116 2.02 -6.46 10.73
CA GLN A 116 3.35 -6.94 11.11
C GLN A 116 3.25 -7.96 12.26
N ALA A 117 2.48 -7.65 13.30
CA ALA A 117 2.30 -8.56 14.43
C ALA A 117 1.64 -9.89 14.02
N ALA A 118 0.62 -9.82 13.16
CA ALA A 118 -0.07 -11.01 12.65
C ALA A 118 0.85 -11.90 11.80
N VAL A 119 1.63 -11.31 10.90
CA VAL A 119 2.55 -12.04 10.02
C VAL A 119 3.74 -12.59 10.81
N GLN A 120 4.28 -11.82 11.76
CA GLN A 120 5.36 -12.29 12.63
C GLN A 120 4.96 -13.55 13.42
N ALA A 121 3.69 -13.64 13.84
CA ALA A 121 3.17 -14.82 14.53
C ALA A 121 3.03 -16.06 13.61
N GLN A 122 2.94 -15.85 12.28
CA GLN A 122 2.85 -16.92 11.29
C GLN A 122 4.22 -17.44 10.83
N TYR A 123 5.26 -16.60 10.91
CA TYR A 123 6.61 -16.91 10.43
C TYR A 123 7.62 -16.84 11.57
N ASP A 124 7.71 -17.91 12.36
CA ASP A 124 8.62 -18.04 13.51
C ASP A 124 10.11 -18.09 13.14
N ARG A 125 10.42 -18.44 11.89
CA ARG A 125 11.80 -18.53 11.37
C ARG A 125 12.32 -17.23 10.75
N LEU A 126 11.45 -16.23 10.60
CA LEU A 126 11.79 -14.93 10.02
C LEU A 126 11.60 -13.84 11.07
N ASP A 127 12.49 -12.85 11.03
CA ASP A 127 12.29 -11.60 11.76
C ASP A 127 11.72 -10.55 10.79
N ILE A 128 10.45 -10.21 10.96
CA ILE A 128 9.71 -9.28 10.11
C ILE A 128 9.84 -7.89 10.71
N GLN A 129 10.75 -7.11 10.13
CA GLN A 129 11.01 -5.73 10.51
C GLN A 129 10.39 -4.79 9.48
N VAL A 130 9.46 -3.94 9.91
CA VAL A 130 8.90 -2.87 9.07
C VAL A 130 9.56 -1.54 9.46
N GLN A 131 10.13 -0.86 8.46
CA GLN A 131 10.72 0.46 8.63
C GLN A 131 9.88 1.48 7.86
N THR A 132 9.32 2.45 8.57
CA THR A 132 8.67 3.61 7.95
C THR A 132 9.75 4.60 7.54
N GLN A 133 9.95 4.77 6.23
CA GLN A 133 10.77 5.85 5.69
C GLN A 133 9.98 7.16 5.81
N GLY A 134 10.01 7.78 7.00
CA GLY A 134 9.58 9.15 7.29
C GLY A 134 8.16 9.56 6.87
N VAL A 135 7.42 10.21 7.77
CA VAL A 135 6.08 10.81 7.55
C VAL A 135 6.03 11.86 6.41
N GLY A 136 7.13 12.09 5.68
CA GLY A 136 7.28 13.07 4.60
C GLY A 136 7.61 12.50 3.21
N THR A 137 7.66 11.18 3.03
CA THR A 137 7.92 10.55 1.71
C THR A 137 6.92 9.45 1.40
N PHE A 138 5.62 9.76 1.50
CA PHE A 138 4.68 9.16 0.57
C PHE A 138 5.14 9.63 -0.81
N ALA A 139 5.50 8.70 -1.70
CA ALA A 139 5.82 9.05 -3.07
C ALA A 139 4.56 9.68 -3.66
N ASP A 140 4.52 11.00 -3.65
CA ASP A 140 3.48 11.80 -4.27
C ASP A 140 3.68 11.74 -5.78
N VAL A 141 3.44 10.56 -6.37
CA VAL A 141 3.49 10.36 -7.82
C VAL A 141 2.33 11.11 -8.49
N ALA A 142 1.30 11.50 -7.72
CA ALA A 142 0.15 12.26 -8.19
C ALA A 142 0.30 13.79 -8.04
N GLY A 143 0.96 14.29 -6.99
CA GLY A 143 0.98 15.72 -6.67
C GLY A 143 1.97 16.56 -7.46
N GLY A 144 2.87 15.91 -8.21
CA GLY A 144 3.54 16.57 -9.34
C GLY A 144 2.55 17.05 -10.43
N PHE A 145 1.41 16.37 -10.59
CA PHE A 145 0.37 16.75 -11.55
C PHE A 145 -0.73 17.62 -10.92
N ALA A 146 -1.03 17.46 -9.63
CA ALA A 146 -2.02 18.30 -8.95
C ALA A 146 -1.53 19.75 -8.77
N ALA A 147 -0.24 19.95 -8.46
CA ALA A 147 0.34 21.29 -8.37
C ALA A 147 0.35 22.02 -9.73
N SER A 148 0.43 21.27 -10.83
CA SER A 148 0.39 21.81 -12.20
C SER A 148 -1.02 22.29 -12.60
N ASN A 149 -2.08 21.68 -12.06
CA ASN A 149 -3.46 22.01 -12.38
C ASN A 149 -4.07 23.09 -11.46
N LEU A 150 -3.56 23.27 -10.24
CA LEU A 150 -3.97 24.37 -9.36
C LEU A 150 -3.31 25.70 -9.77
N ALA A 151 -2.09 25.66 -10.32
CA ALA A 151 -1.44 26.85 -10.86
C ALA A 151 -2.06 27.36 -12.18
N SER A 152 -2.73 26.49 -12.96
CA SER A 152 -3.46 26.91 -14.17
C SER A 152 -4.91 27.34 -13.89
N ALA A 153 -5.50 26.89 -12.77
CA ALA A 153 -6.88 27.22 -12.40
C ALA A 153 -7.01 28.50 -11.54
N TYR A 154 -5.90 29.05 -11.05
CA TYR A 154 -5.89 30.29 -10.27
C TYR A 154 -5.09 31.38 -10.98
N SER A 155 -5.71 32.07 -11.93
CA SER A 155 -5.31 33.43 -12.28
C SER A 155 -6.12 34.40 -11.40
N PRO A 156 -5.53 35.00 -10.35
CA PRO A 156 -6.26 35.90 -9.45
C PRO A 156 -6.56 37.26 -10.08
N PHE A 157 -6.21 37.50 -11.35
CA PHE A 157 -6.59 38.67 -12.11
C PHE A 157 -7.03 38.25 -13.51
N GLY A 158 -8.33 38.37 -13.81
CA GLY A 158 -8.78 38.43 -15.19
C GLY A 158 -8.22 39.70 -15.84
N GLY A 159 -7.63 39.58 -17.03
CA GLY A 159 -7.20 40.72 -17.83
C GLY A 159 -6.11 40.38 -18.86
N ASP A 160 -6.54 40.29 -20.11
CA ASP A 160 -5.93 40.86 -21.32
C ASP A 160 -4.46 40.51 -21.68
N THR A 161 -4.29 39.63 -22.68
CA THR A 161 -3.87 39.98 -24.08
C THR A 161 -4.17 38.81 -25.01
#